data_AF-A0A2V5ZDD2-F1
#
_entry.id   AF-A0A2V5ZDD2-F1
#
_cell.length_a   1.000
_cell.length_b   1.000
_cell.length_c   1.000
_cell.angle_alpha   90.00
_cell.angle_beta   90.00
_cell.angle_gamma   90.00
#
_symmetry.space_group_name_H-M   'P 1'
#
loop_
_entity.id
_entity.type
_entity.pdbx_description
1 polymer ?
#
loop_
_entity_poly.entity_id
_entity_poly.type
_entity_poly.pdbx_seq_one_letter_code
_entity_poly.pdbx_strand_id
1 'polypeptide(L)' 'MANVKKPTVESLAAEMHRLQERIEDMEDLIELRGAIERNAGKPGVPWEQVKVELDLE' A
#
# COMPACT_ATOMS: atom_id res chain seq x y z
N MET A 1 -37.67 10.77 4.90
CA MET A 1 -36.96 10.00 5.95
C MET A 1 -36.09 8.98 5.26
N ALA A 2 -34.77 9.02 5.44
CA ALA A 2 -33.88 8.00 4.88
C ALA A 2 -34.27 6.66 5.50
N ASN A 3 -34.64 5.69 4.67
CA ASN A 3 -34.97 4.33 5.10
C ASN A 3 -33.64 3.67 5.53
N VAL A 4 -33.31 3.74 6.81
CA VAL A 4 -32.11 3.10 7.37
C VAL A 4 -32.36 1.60 7.34
N LYS A 5 -31.96 0.94 6.25
CA LYS A 5 -31.94 -0.52 6.17
C LYS A 5 -31.07 -1.03 7.31
N LYS A 6 -31.60 -1.96 8.10
CA LYS A 6 -30.81 -2.66 9.11
C LYS A 6 -29.59 -3.30 8.43
N PRO A 7 -28.37 -3.08 8.94
CA PRO A 7 -27.19 -3.72 8.39
C PRO A 7 -27.35 -5.23 8.48
N THR A 8 -27.08 -5.90 7.37
CA THR A 8 -27.06 -7.36 7.29
C THR A 8 -25.64 -7.86 7.55
N VAL A 9 -25.50 -9.15 7.88
CA VAL A 9 -24.18 -9.76 8.08
C VAL A 9 -23.32 -9.66 6.82
N GLU A 10 -23.94 -9.80 5.64
CA GLU A 10 -23.27 -9.66 4.35
C GLU A 10 -22.76 -8.22 4.14
N SER A 11 -23.57 -7.22 4.49
CA SER A 11 -23.13 -5.82 4.39
C SER A 11 -21.98 -5.50 5.36
N LEU A 12 -21.98 -6.11 6.54
CA LEU A 12 -20.89 -5.95 7.50
C LEU A 12 -19.61 -6.64 7.00
N ALA A 13 -19.72 -7.84 6.43
CA ALA A 13 -18.58 -8.56 5.86
C ALA A 13 -17.95 -7.78 4.70
N ALA A 14 -18.76 -7.18 3.83
CA ALA A 14 -18.26 -6.34 2.74
C ALA A 14 -17.52 -5.09 3.24
N GLU A 15 -18.06 -4.40 4.26
CA GLU A 15 -17.38 -3.24 4.85
C GLU A 15 -16.10 -3.64 5.59
N MET A 16 -16.09 -4.78 6.29
CA MET A 16 -14.87 -5.30 6.92
C MET A 16 -13.78 -5.57 5.89
N HIS A 17 -14.13 -6.18 4.76
CA HIS A 17 -13.18 -6.44 3.68
C HIS A 17 -12.61 -5.14 3.09
N ARG A 18 -13.49 -4.18 2.79
CA ARG A 18 -13.08 -2.85 2.31
C ARG A 18 -12.16 -2.12 3.30
N LEU A 19 -12.40 -2.26 4.60
CA LEU A 19 -11.56 -1.67 5.63
C LEU A 19 -10.19 -2.37 5.70
N GLN A 20 -10.13 -3.69 5.49
CA GLN A 20 -8.87 -4.43 5.42
C GLN A 20 -8.02 -3.95 4.24
N GLU A 21 -8.59 -3.89 3.03
CA GLU A 21 -7.87 -3.37 1.84
C GLU A 21 -7.32 -1.96 2.08
N ARG A 22 -8.12 -1.09 2.71
CA ARG A 22 -7.68 0.27 3.02
C ARG A 22 -6.56 0.33 4.07
N ILE A 23 -6.53 -0.61 5.01
CA ILE A 23 -5.45 -0.71 6.00
C ILE A 23 -4.17 -1.18 5.28
N GLU A 24 -4.27 -2.17 4.41
CA GLU A 24 -3.13 -2.65 3.60
C GLU A 24 -2.55 -1.51 2.76
N ASP A 25 -3.38 -0.74 2.05
CA ASP A 25 -2.95 0.46 1.31
C ASP A 25 -2.21 1.48 2.20
N MET A 26 -2.68 1.66 3.44
CA MET A 26 -2.05 2.58 4.38
C MET A 26 -0.70 2.06 4.88
N GLU A 27 -0.58 0.76 5.12
CA GLU A 27 0.66 0.10 5.51
C GLU A 27 1.71 0.22 4.41
N ASP A 28 1.33 -0.02 3.15
CA ASP A 28 2.19 0.16 1.97
C ASP A 28 2.70 1.61 1.86
N LEU A 29 1.82 2.60 2.10
CA LEU A 29 2.21 4.01 2.08
C LEU A 29 3.13 4.39 3.24
N ILE A 30 2.98 3.76 4.41
CA ILE A 30 3.89 3.95 5.54
C ILE A 30 5.26 3.36 5.21
N GLU A 31 5.31 2.16 4.65
CA GLU A 31 6.56 1.54 4.23
C GLU A 31 7.29 2.38 3.17
N LEU A 32 6.57 2.84 2.14
CA LEU A 32 7.11 3.70 1.10
C LEU A 32 7.67 5.01 1.68
N ARG A 33 6.95 5.64 2.60
CA ARG A 33 7.43 6.86 3.28
C ARG A 33 8.72 6.59 4.05
N GLY A 34 8.78 5.48 4.79
CA GLY A 34 10.00 5.06 5.48
C GLY A 34 11.15 4.79 4.51
N ALA A 35 10.89 4.19 3.35
CA ALA A 35 11.90 3.98 2.32
C ALA A 35 12.42 5.31 1.74
N ILE A 36 11.54 6.28 1.49
CA ILE A 36 11.93 7.62 1.03
C ILE A 36 12.82 8.29 2.08
N GLU A 37 12.41 8.29 3.35
CA GLU A 37 13.20 8.89 4.44
C GLU A 37 14.57 8.23 4.60
N ARG A 38 14.64 6.89 4.57
CA ARG A 38 15.90 6.14 4.66
C ARG A 38 16.84 6.40 3.47
N ASN A 39 16.30 6.74 2.30
CA ASN A 39 17.07 6.97 1.09
C ASN A 39 17.30 8.47 0.81
N ALA A 40 16.69 9.37 1.58
CA ALA A 40 16.85 10.80 1.42
C ALA A 40 18.34 11.19 1.49
N GLY A 41 18.82 11.88 0.45
CA GLY A 41 20.20 12.35 0.37
C GLY A 41 21.25 11.28 0.06
N LYS A 42 20.87 10.01 -0.08
CA LYS A 42 21.78 8.97 -0.58
C LYS A 42 21.91 9.10 -2.10
N PRO A 43 23.12 8.96 -2.67
CA PRO A 43 23.27 8.88 -4.11
C PRO A 43 22.48 7.66 -4.63
N GLY A 44 21.82 7.83 -5.77
CA GLY A 44 21.18 6.72 -6.47
C GLY A 44 22.21 5.69 -6.92
N VAL A 45 21.77 4.44 -7.08
CA VAL A 45 22.58 3.39 -7.70
C VAL A 45 22.56 3.60 -9.23
N PRO A 46 23.72 3.58 -9.91
CA PRO A 46 23.76 3.67 -11.37
C PRO A 46 22.88 2.60 -12.02
N TRP A 47 22.14 2.97 -13.07
CA TRP A 47 21.19 2.05 -13.71
C TRP A 47 21.84 0.76 -14.23
N GLU A 48 23.05 0.86 -14.79
CA GLU A 48 23.82 -0.31 -15.23
C GLU A 48 24.14 -1.28 -14.09
N GLN A 49 24.35 -0.77 -12.87
CA GLN A 49 24.56 -1.62 -11.70
C GLN A 49 23.25 -2.29 -11.27
N VAL A 50 22.13 -1.55 -11.27
CA VAL A 50 20.81 -2.11 -10.94
C VAL A 50 20.42 -3.23 -11.89
N LYS A 51 20.69 -3.07 -13.19
CA LYS A 51 20.46 -4.09 -14.21
C LYS A 51 21.19 -5.40 -13.90
N VAL A 52 22.47 -5.31 -13.56
CA VAL A 52 23.28 -6.49 -13.20
C VAL A 52 22.74 -7.17 -11.94
N GLU A 53 22.35 -6.39 -10.92
CA GLU A 53 21.81 -6.94 -9.67
C GLU A 53 20.44 -7.61 -9.84
N LEU A 54 19.63 -7.15 -10.81
CA LEU A 54 18.30 -7.66 -11.10
C LEU A 54 18.25 -8.66 -12.27
N ASP A 55 19.41 -9.02 -12.84
CA ASP A 55 19.52 -9.89 -14.02
C ASP A 55 18.68 -9.38 -15.21
N LEU A 56 18.77 -8.07 -15.47
CA LEU A 56 18.10 -7.39 -16.58
C LEU A 56 19.13 -7.01 -17.66
N GLU A 57 18.95 -7.48 -18.90
CA GLU A 57 19.77 -7.05 -20.06
C GLU A 57 19.41 -5.62 -20.53
#